data_AF-A0A1Y2H3G6-F1
#
_entry.id   AF-A0A1Y2H3G6-F1
#
_cell.length_a   1.000
_cell.length_b   1.000
_cell.length_c   1.000
_cell.angle_alpha   90.00
_cell.angle_beta   90.00
_cell.angle_gamma   90.00
#
_symmetry.space_group_name_H-M   'P 1'
#
loop_
_entity.id
_entity.type
_entity.pdbx_description
1 polymer ?
#
loop_
_entity_poly.entity_id
_entity_poly.type
_entity_poly.pdbx_seq_one_letter_code
_entity_poly.pdbx_strand_id
1 'polypeptide(L)' 'MCMLLFLTTTSSLMYLGIEQLRPDQIQVIQSALDGKDSIVAFPTIYGKSACFQLLPKLSAHKESLLSLSPLLALAT' A
#
# COMPACT_ATOMS: atom_id res chain seq x y z
N MET A 1 4.24 13.07 12.14
CA MET A 1 4.14 14.24 11.24
C MET A 1 4.95 14.09 9.95
N CYS A 2 6.16 13.51 9.96
CA CYS A 2 7.00 13.35 8.74
C CYS A 2 6.51 12.28 7.72
N MET A 3 5.80 11.24 8.17
CA MET A 3 5.49 10.07 7.33
C MET A 3 4.30 10.28 6.37
N LEU A 4 3.32 11.09 6.76
CA LEU A 4 2.15 11.43 5.94
C LEU A 4 2.53 12.26 4.70
N LEU A 5 3.55 13.13 4.80
CA LEU A 5 4.12 13.85 3.65
C LEU A 5 4.87 12.89 2.70
N PHE A 6 5.42 11.78 3.19
CA PHE A 6 6.07 10.78 2.35
C PHE A 6 5.05 10.00 1.51
N LEU A 7 3.89 9.71 2.10
CA LEU A 7 2.79 9.00 1.42
C LEU A 7 2.11 9.82 0.32
N THR A 8 2.22 11.15 0.31
CA THR A 8 1.59 12.00 -0.71
C THR A 8 2.56 12.47 -1.81
N THR A 9 3.87 12.25 -1.66
CA THR A 9 4.89 12.95 -2.48
C THR A 9 6.03 12.05 -2.95
N THR A 10 5.83 10.73 -2.97
CA THR A 10 6.87 9.77 -3.37
C THR A 10 6.80 9.40 -4.85
N SER A 11 7.95 9.35 -5.52
CA SER A 11 8.13 8.90 -6.91
C SER A 11 7.55 7.51 -7.19
N SER A 12 7.35 6.71 -6.14
CA SER A 12 6.73 5.39 -6.19
C SER A 12 5.25 5.41 -6.57
N LEU A 13 4.51 6.46 -6.18
CA LEU A 13 3.12 6.64 -6.59
C LEU A 13 3.03 6.94 -8.08
N MET A 14 3.95 7.75 -8.62
CA MET A 14 4.05 8.01 -10.06
C MET A 14 4.33 6.73 -10.87
N TYR A 15 5.20 5.84 -10.37
CA TYR A 15 5.44 4.54 -11.02
C TYR A 15 4.17 3.67 -11.07
N LEU A 16 3.27 3.82 -10.09
CA LEU A 16 1.99 3.13 -10.05
C LEU A 16 0.85 3.90 -10.75
N GLY A 17 1.14 5.08 -11.32
CA GLY A 17 0.11 5.94 -11.93
C GLY A 17 -0.89 6.51 -10.91
N ILE A 18 -0.52 6.60 -9.64
CA ILE A 18 -1.36 7.13 -8.57
C ILE A 18 -0.97 8.58 -8.31
N GLU A 19 -1.89 9.52 -8.51
CA GLU A 19 -1.64 10.93 -8.18
C GLU A 19 -1.71 11.18 -6.67
N GLN A 20 -2.70 10.58 -5.99
CA GLN A 20 -2.89 10.72 -4.55
C GLN A 20 -3.57 9.48 -3.95
N LEU A 21 -3.12 9.10 -2.75
CA LEU A 21 -3.78 8.06 -1.96
C LEU A 21 -5.05 8.60 -1.29
N ARG A 22 -6.07 7.76 -1.23
CA ARG A 22 -7.32 8.06 -0.50
C ARG A 22 -7.10 7.96 1.02
N PRO A 23 -7.84 8.70 1.85
CA PRO A 23 -7.69 8.67 3.30
C PRO A 23 -7.73 7.25 3.90
N ASP A 24 -8.66 6.40 3.44
CA ASP A 24 -8.79 5.02 3.93
C ASP A 24 -7.58 4.16 3.55
N GLN A 25 -6.99 4.40 2.37
CA GLN A 25 -5.78 3.68 1.93
C GLN A 25 -4.58 4.07 2.80
N ILE A 26 -4.46 5.36 3.14
CA ILE A 26 -3.42 5.88 4.05
C ILE A 26 -3.54 5.22 5.42
N GLN A 27 -4.76 5.09 5.95
CA GLN A 27 -5.00 4.43 7.25
C GLN A 27 -4.55 2.97 7.25
N VAL A 28 -4.87 2.22 6.19
CA VAL A 28 -4.44 0.82 6.03
C VAL A 28 -2.92 0.71 5.95
N ILE A 29 -2.29 1.54 5.12
CA ILE A 29 -0.83 1.55 4.95
C ILE A 29 -0.15 1.87 6.28
N GLN A 30 -0.64 2.86 7.01
CA GLN A 30 -0.12 3.23 8.32
C GLN A 30 -0.28 2.09 9.34
N SER A 31 -1.45 1.45 9.38
CA SER A 31 -1.69 0.30 10.26
C SER A 31 -0.71 -0.84 10.01
N ALA A 32 -0.44 -1.15 8.74
CA ALA A 32 0.54 -2.17 8.35
C ALA A 32 1.98 -1.76 8.71
N LEU A 33 2.37 -0.50 8.52
CA LEU A 33 3.70 0.01 8.90
C LEU A 33 3.91 0.07 10.42
N ASP A 34 2.83 0.22 11.19
CA ASP A 34 2.86 0.07 12.65
C ASP A 34 2.97 -1.40 13.10
N GLY A 35 3.03 -2.36 12.16
CA GLY A 35 3.12 -3.80 12.45
C GLY A 35 1.80 -4.42 12.92
N LYS A 36 0.65 -3.83 12.58
CA LYS A 36 -0.68 -4.31 12.99
C LYS A 36 -1.37 -5.12 11.90
N ASP A 37 -2.06 -6.18 12.30
CA ASP A 37 -2.96 -6.93 11.42
C ASP A 37 -4.16 -6.07 11.00
N SER A 38 -4.50 -6.10 9.71
CA SER A 38 -5.55 -5.26 9.15
C SER A 38 -6.44 -6.05 8.19
N ILE A 39 -7.76 -5.96 8.36
CA ILE A 39 -8.75 -6.48 7.42
C ILE A 39 -9.30 -5.31 6.60
N VAL A 40 -9.22 -5.42 5.27
CA VAL A 40 -9.58 -4.31 4.38
C VAL A 40 -10.67 -4.75 3.41
N ALA A 41 -11.83 -4.12 3.48
CA ALA A 41 -12.94 -4.31 2.54
C ALA A 41 -13.12 -3.04 1.69
N PHE A 42 -12.68 -3.10 0.44
CA PHE A 42 -12.80 -2.01 -0.54
C PHE A 42 -13.35 -2.62 -1.84
N PRO A 43 -14.04 -1.84 -2.69
CA PRO A 43 -14.41 -2.25 -4.03
C PRO A 43 -13.20 -2.68 -4.88
N THR A 44 -13.39 -3.54 -5.88
CA THR A 44 -12.32 -4.06 -6.76
C THR A 44 -11.53 -2.96 -7.48
N ILE A 45 -12.18 -1.87 -7.85
CA ILE A 45 -11.55 -0.71 -8.54
C ILE A 45 -10.91 0.29 -7.56
N TYR A 46 -10.97 0.06 -6.25
CA TYR A 46 -10.50 1.01 -5.24
C TYR A 46 -8.97 0.97 -5.01
N GLY A 47 -8.20 0.29 -5.86
CA GLY A 47 -6.74 0.27 -5.74
C GLY A 47 -6.21 -0.41 -4.47
N LYS A 48 -6.86 -1.49 -4.03
CA LYS A 48 -6.43 -2.29 -2.86
C LYS A 48 -4.98 -2.75 -2.97
N SER A 49 -4.56 -3.15 -4.18
CA SER A 49 -3.20 -3.64 -4.42
C SER A 49 -2.12 -2.61 -4.13
N ALA A 50 -2.40 -1.34 -4.42
CA ALA A 50 -1.48 -0.25 -4.11
C ALA A 50 -1.18 -0.15 -2.61
N CYS A 51 -2.15 -0.50 -1.75
CA CYS A 51 -1.99 -0.39 -0.29
C CYS A 51 -0.89 -1.31 0.24
N PHE A 52 -0.66 -2.47 -0.38
CA PHE A 52 0.40 -3.39 0.06
C PHE A 52 1.65 -3.34 -0.83
N GLN A 53 1.52 -3.04 -2.12
CA GLN A 53 2.66 -2.91 -3.04
C GLN A 53 3.58 -1.74 -2.67
N LEU A 54 3.05 -0.72 -1.97
CA LEU A 54 3.83 0.41 -1.49
C LEU A 54 4.62 0.09 -0.20
N LEU A 55 4.18 -0.88 0.60
CA LEU A 55 4.76 -1.15 1.93
C LEU A 55 6.28 -1.41 1.90
N PRO A 56 6.84 -2.24 0.99
CA PRO A 56 8.28 -2.49 0.95
C PRO A 56 9.13 -1.24 0.70
N LYS A 57 8.57 -0.24 0.01
CA LYS A 57 9.27 1.01 -0.30
C LYS A 57 9.13 2.06 0.80
N LEU A 58 8.11 1.92 1.64
CA LEU A 58 7.79 2.86 2.72
C LEU A 58 8.35 2.40 4.07
N SER A 59 8.60 1.10 4.22
CA SER A 59 9.21 0.55 5.42
C SER A 59 10.64 1.07 5.59
N ALA A 60 11.00 1.41 6.83
CA ALA A 60 12.35 1.86 7.18
C ALA A 60 13.38 0.71 7.05
N HIS A 61 12.90 -0.53 7.07
CA HIS A 61 13.71 -1.73 6.91
C HIS A 61 13.47 -2.33 5.52
N LYS A 62 14.47 -3.06 4.98
CA LYS A 62 14.29 -3.83 3.75
C LYS A 62 13.38 -5.03 4.04
N GLU A 63 12.10 -4.84 3.82
CA GLU A 63 11.08 -5.87 3.99
C GLU A 63 10.64 -6.44 2.64
N SER A 64 10.38 -7.75 2.62
CA SER A 64 9.83 -8.44 1.46
C SER A 64 8.31 -8.54 1.59
N LEU A 65 7.57 -8.26 0.51
CA LEU A 65 6.14 -8.48 0.44
C LEU A 65 5.84 -9.88 -0.08
N LEU A 66 5.05 -10.66 0.67
CA LEU A 66 4.45 -11.90 0.20
C LEU A 66 2.95 -11.68 0.00
N SER A 67 2.51 -11.75 -1.25
CA SER A 67 1.08 -11.72 -1.61
C SER A 67 0.61 -13.14 -1.92
N LEU A 68 -0.50 -13.54 -1.33
CA LEU A 68 -1.16 -14.82 -1.59
C LEU A 68 -2.49 -14.56 -2.28
N SER A 69 -2.62 -15.00 -3.54
CA SER A 69 -3.88 -14.94 -4.29
C SER A 69 -4.37 -16.34 -4.61
N PRO A 70 -5.70 -16.60 -4.54
CA PRO A 70 -6.27 -17.89 -4.92
C PRO A 70 -6.20 -18.15 -6.44
N LEU A 71 -5.99 -17.11 -7.24
CA LEU A 71 -5.91 -17.17 -8.70
C LEU A 71 -4.54 -16.67 -9.15
N LEU A 72 -3.79 -17.53 -9.85
CA LEU A 72 -2.48 -17.19 -10.41
C LEU A 72 -2.57 -16.04 -11.44
N ALA A 73 -3.69 -15.96 -12.17
CA ALA A 73 -3.94 -14.92 -13.16
C ALA A 73 -4.02 -13.49 -12.58
N LEU A 74 -4.13 -13.35 -11.25
CA LEU A 74 -4.17 -12.06 -10.55
C LEU A 74 -2.88 -11.76 -9.75
N ALA A 75 -1.86 -12.62 -9.85
CA ALA A 75 -0.66 -12.55 -9.03
C ALA A 75 0.45 -11.62 -9.57
N THR A 76 0.17 -10.84 -10.62
CA THR A 76 1.10 -9.89 -11.25
C THR A 76 1.28 -8.59 -10.49
#